data_AF-A0A061A580-F1
#
_entry.id   AF-A0A061A580-F1
#
_cell.length_a   1.000
_cell.length_b   1.000
_cell.length_c   1.000
_cell.angle_alpha   90.00
_cell.angle_beta   90.00
_cell.angle_gamma   90.00
#
_symmetry.space_group_name_H-M   'P 1'
#
loop_
_entity.id
_entity.type
_entity.pdbx_description
1 polymer ?
#
loop_
_entity_poly.entity_id
_entity_poly.type
_entity_poly.pdbx_seq_one_letter_code
_entity_poly.pdbx_strand_id
1 'polypeptide(L)'
;MLDGRPTALALRCPGPASWQARRSMCSMCLTAHTGGVSLMVAPKAGKARQQGNSVGAYICSDLACSLYVRGKKDAGAGSRPQESLTLEQKIERTVANVAAFLAKVTA
;
A
#
# COMPACT_ATOMS: atom_id res chain seq x y z
N MET A 1 3.68 -3.14 14.02
CA MET A 1 4.41 -2.23 14.92
C MET A 1 5.61 -1.73 14.17
N LEU A 2 5.83 -0.42 14.10
CA LEU A 2 7.07 0.16 13.61
C LEU A 2 7.85 0.61 14.85
N ASP A 3 9.12 0.24 14.97
CA ASP A 3 9.96 0.52 16.14
C ASP A 3 9.35 0.03 17.47
N GLY A 4 8.68 -1.13 17.43
CA GLY A 4 8.02 -1.73 18.60
C GLY A 4 6.77 -1.01 19.08
N ARG A 5 6.27 0.01 18.36
CA ARG A 5 5.09 0.78 18.74
C ARG A 5 3.93 0.60 17.74
N PRO A 6 2.67 0.54 18.22
CA PRO A 6 1.51 0.67 17.35
C PRO A 6 1.48 2.06 16.72
N THR A 7 1.44 2.12 15.38
CA THR A 7 1.33 3.36 14.61
C THR A 7 0.17 3.20 13.64
N ALA A 8 -0.68 4.22 13.56
CA ALA A 8 -1.83 4.25 12.66
C ALA A 8 -1.86 5.58 11.89
N LEU A 9 -2.42 5.54 10.69
CA LEU A 9 -2.68 6.71 9.86
C LEU A 9 -4.10 6.64 9.31
N ALA A 10 -4.74 7.81 9.16
CA ALA A 10 -5.99 7.93 8.44
C ALA A 10 -5.72 8.16 6.94
N LEU A 11 -6.33 7.34 6.10
CA LEU A 11 -6.24 7.43 4.64
C LEU A 11 -7.57 7.91 4.07
N ARG A 12 -7.50 8.84 3.13
CA ARG A 12 -8.62 9.17 2.25
C ARG A 12 -8.55 8.29 1.02
N CYS A 13 -9.65 7.61 0.72
CA CYS A 13 -9.84 6.89 -0.54
C CYS A 13 -10.85 7.68 -1.38
N PRO A 14 -10.48 8.15 -2.58
CA PRO A 14 -11.44 8.63 -3.55
C PRO A 14 -12.43 7.50 -3.89
N GLY A 15 -13.67 7.85 -4.23
CA GLY A 15 -14.65 6.89 -4.73
C GLY A 15 -14.13 6.09 -5.94
N PRO A 16 -14.70 4.92 -6.24
CA PRO A 16 -14.25 4.10 -7.36
C PRO A 16 -14.29 4.90 -8.66
N ALA A 17 -13.13 5.09 -9.29
CA ALA A 17 -13.05 5.76 -10.58
C ALA A 17 -13.38 4.75 -11.69
N SER A 18 -13.90 5.23 -12.83
CA SER A 18 -14.21 4.38 -14.00
C SER A 18 -13.00 3.58 -14.52
N TRP A 19 -11.78 4.01 -14.16
CA TRP A 19 -10.53 3.32 -14.49
C TRP A 19 -10.15 2.17 -13.56
N GLN A 20 -10.95 1.84 -12.54
CA GLN A 20 -10.70 0.68 -11.66
C GLN A 20 -10.68 -0.66 -12.41
N ALA A 21 -11.15 -0.75 -13.67
CA ALA A 21 -10.98 -1.96 -14.47
C ALA A 21 -9.54 -2.15 -15.01
N ARG A 22 -8.66 -1.14 -14.89
CA ARG A 22 -7.25 -1.25 -15.30
C ARG A 22 -6.45 -2.11 -14.33
N ARG A 23 -5.53 -2.90 -14.91
CA ARG A 23 -4.49 -3.56 -14.14
C ARG A 23 -3.60 -2.51 -13.49
N SER A 24 -3.50 -2.57 -12.17
CA SER A 24 -2.70 -1.64 -11.37
C SER A 24 -1.94 -2.39 -10.29
N MET A 25 -0.82 -1.85 -9.85
CA MET A 25 0.07 -2.50 -8.89
C MET A 25 0.08 -1.74 -7.57
N CYS A 26 -0.10 -2.47 -6.47
CA CYS A 26 0.02 -1.91 -5.13
C CYS A 26 1.47 -1.55 -4.84
N SER A 27 1.72 -0.31 -4.41
CA SER A 27 3.06 0.17 -4.05
C SER A 27 3.61 -0.48 -2.77
N MET A 28 2.77 -1.13 -1.95
CA MET A 28 3.20 -1.78 -0.71
C MET A 28 3.68 -3.21 -0.97
N CYS A 29 2.80 -4.08 -1.48
CA CYS A 29 3.07 -5.50 -1.65
C CYS A 29 3.51 -5.91 -3.06
N LEU A 30 3.52 -4.96 -4.01
CA LEU A 30 3.79 -5.19 -5.44
C LEU A 30 2.88 -6.24 -6.11
N THR A 31 1.72 -6.50 -5.50
CA THR A 31 0.70 -7.35 -6.12
C THR A 31 -0.05 -6.51 -7.14
N ALA A 32 -0.15 -7.04 -8.36
CA ALA A 32 -0.95 -6.47 -9.43
C ALA A 32 -2.39 -6.97 -9.27
N HIS A 33 -3.36 -6.08 -9.44
CA HIS A 33 -4.76 -6.45 -9.44
C HIS A 33 -5.43 -5.90 -10.69
N THR A 34 -6.41 -6.64 -11.21
CA THR A 34 -7.36 -6.11 -12.20
C THR A 34 -8.51 -5.47 -11.41
N GLY A 35 -8.35 -4.19 -11.08
CA GLY A 35 -9.15 -3.51 -10.06
C GLY A 35 -8.83 -3.91 -8.63
N GLY A 36 -9.27 -3.13 -7.64
CA GLY A 36 -8.95 -3.37 -6.23
C GLY A 36 -7.63 -2.78 -5.74
N VAL A 37 -7.03 -1.84 -6.50
CA VAL A 37 -6.04 -0.90 -6.00
C VAL A 37 -6.63 0.51 -6.10
N SER A 38 -6.50 1.29 -5.03
CA SER A 38 -6.95 2.68 -4.96
C SER A 38 -5.79 3.61 -4.67
N LEU A 39 -5.86 4.85 -5.18
CA LEU A 39 -5.00 5.92 -4.70
C LEU A 39 -5.43 6.30 -3.28
N MET A 40 -4.63 5.91 -2.29
CA MET A 40 -4.84 6.26 -0.89
C MET A 40 -4.00 7.48 -0.54
N VAL A 41 -4.62 8.48 0.10
CA VAL A 41 -3.96 9.75 0.42
C VAL A 41 -3.97 10.01 1.92
N ALA A 42 -2.78 10.24 2.48
CA ALA A 42 -2.61 10.66 3.86
C ALA A 42 -2.22 12.15 3.93
N PRO A 43 -2.84 12.97 4.80
CA PRO A 43 -2.30 14.29 5.10
C PRO A 43 -0.93 14.16 5.79
N LYS A 44 0.05 14.99 5.43
CA LYS A 44 1.34 15.04 6.15
C LYS A 44 1.11 15.50 7.60
N ALA A 45 2.05 15.18 8.48
CA ALA A 45 2.02 15.61 9.88
C ALA A 45 2.57 17.05 10.07
N GLY A 46 2.40 17.59 11.27
CA GLY A 46 3.02 18.85 11.69
C GLY A 46 2.66 20.07 10.82
N LYS A 47 3.63 20.97 10.63
CA LYS A 47 3.45 22.21 9.84
C LYS A 47 3.06 21.94 8.39
N ALA A 48 3.49 20.82 7.81
CA ALA A 48 3.11 20.45 6.45
C ALA A 48 1.61 20.17 6.34
N ARG A 49 0.97 19.63 7.41
CA ARG A 49 -0.48 19.47 7.49
C ARG A 49 -1.22 20.80 7.36
N GLN A 50 -0.74 21.81 8.09
CA GLN A 50 -1.37 23.15 8.13
C GLN A 50 -1.32 23.83 6.76
N GLN A 51 -0.32 23.48 5.94
CA GLN A 51 -0.18 23.92 4.55
C GLN A 51 -0.97 23.07 3.54
N GLY A 52 -1.76 22.09 4.01
CA GLY A 52 -2.58 21.22 3.16
C GLY A 52 -1.81 20.11 2.44
N ASN A 53 -0.53 19.88 2.78
CA ASN A 53 0.28 18.89 2.08
C ASN A 53 -0.18 17.46 2.37
N SER A 54 -0.13 16.60 1.35
CA SER A 54 -0.51 15.19 1.46
C SER A 54 0.42 14.29 0.66
N VAL A 55 0.45 13.02 1.02
CA VAL A 55 1.20 11.97 0.32
C VAL A 55 0.22 10.91 -0.16
N GLY A 56 0.29 10.59 -1.44
CA GLY A 56 -0.51 9.53 -2.06
C GLY A 56 0.33 8.29 -2.38
N ALA A 57 -0.29 7.13 -2.29
CA ALA A 57 0.25 5.87 -2.81
C ALA A 57 -0.89 4.98 -3.34
N TYR A 58 -0.60 4.15 -4.34
CA TYR A 58 -1.54 3.14 -4.80
C TYR A 58 -1.47 1.94 -3.85
N ILE A 59 -2.57 1.63 -3.17
CA ILE A 59 -2.62 0.57 -2.15
C ILE A 59 -3.81 -0.34 -2.46
N CYS A 60 -3.68 -1.64 -2.15
CA CYS A 60 -4.82 -2.57 -2.17
C CYS A 60 -6.01 -1.95 -1.43
N SER A 61 -7.16 -1.87 -2.09
CA SER A 61 -8.35 -1.18 -1.56
C SER A 61 -8.89 -1.83 -0.29
N ASP A 62 -8.59 -3.12 -0.08
CA ASP A 62 -8.97 -3.91 1.09
C ASP A 62 -7.91 -3.92 2.21
N LEU A 63 -6.78 -3.23 2.01
CA LEU A 63 -5.62 -3.21 2.91
C LEU A 63 -5.09 -4.62 3.30
N ALA A 64 -5.37 -5.64 2.49
CA ALA A 64 -5.01 -7.04 2.74
C ALA A 64 -3.60 -7.41 2.24
N CYS A 65 -2.71 -6.44 2.06
CA CYS A 65 -1.34 -6.61 1.53
C CYS A 65 -0.60 -7.80 2.14
N SER A 66 -0.68 -8.00 3.46
CA SER A 66 -0.04 -9.11 4.15
C SER A 66 -0.59 -10.48 3.72
N LEU A 67 -1.89 -10.59 3.51
CA LEU A 67 -2.53 -11.82 3.07
C LEU A 67 -2.11 -12.17 1.64
N TYR A 68 -2.06 -11.17 0.76
CA TYR A 68 -1.53 -11.36 -0.60
C TYR A 68 -0.08 -11.83 -0.55
N VAL A 69 0.81 -11.11 0.17
CA VAL A 69 2.25 -11.48 0.33
C VAL A 69 2.44 -12.93 0.73
N ARG A 70 1.66 -13.39 1.71
CA ARG A 70 1.73 -14.74 2.27
C ARG A 70 0.99 -15.80 1.47
N GLY A 71 0.41 -15.45 0.32
CA GLY A 71 -0.37 -16.39 -0.51
C GLY A 71 -1.66 -16.88 0.17
N LYS A 72 -2.16 -16.15 1.18
CA LYS A 72 -3.38 -16.49 1.92
C LYS A 72 -4.65 -15.91 1.28
N LYS A 73 -4.49 -15.00 0.33
CA LYS A 73 -5.57 -14.41 -0.46
C LYS A 73 -5.12 -14.32 -1.90
N ASP A 74 -5.99 -14.72 -2.81
CA ASP A 74 -5.75 -14.65 -4.25
C ASP A 74 -6.17 -13.27 -4.79
N ALA A 75 -5.36 -12.69 -5.67
CA ALA A 75 -5.59 -11.37 -6.27
C ALA A 75 -6.05 -11.45 -7.75
N GLY A 76 -6.37 -12.65 -8.22
CA GLY A 76 -6.76 -12.98 -9.59
C GLY A 76 -5.60 -13.55 -10.41
N ALA A 77 -5.94 -14.05 -11.60
CA ALA A 77 -4.97 -14.61 -12.53
C ALA A 77 -3.89 -13.59 -12.92
N GLY A 78 -2.63 -14.01 -12.86
CA GLY A 78 -1.47 -13.16 -13.18
C GLY A 78 -1.22 -12.02 -12.18
N SER A 79 -1.91 -11.97 -11.04
CA SER A 79 -1.75 -10.90 -10.04
C SER A 79 -0.34 -10.79 -9.46
N ARG A 80 0.47 -11.84 -9.56
CA ARG A 80 1.83 -11.88 -9.05
C ARG A 80 2.83 -12.20 -10.13
N PRO A 81 3.83 -11.34 -10.36
CA PRO A 81 5.00 -11.73 -11.13
C PRO A 81 5.65 -12.96 -10.50
N GLN A 82 6.27 -13.83 -11.29
CA GLN A 82 7.25 -14.74 -10.72
C GLN A 82 8.43 -13.92 -10.24
N GLU A 83 8.69 -14.00 -8.93
CA GLU A 83 9.80 -13.32 -8.27
C GLU A 83 10.77 -14.37 -7.75
N SER A 84 12.06 -14.11 -7.88
CA SER A 84 13.13 -14.94 -7.31
C SER A 84 13.26 -14.81 -5.79
N LEU A 85 12.58 -13.85 -5.17
CA LEU A 85 12.62 -13.61 -3.73
C LEU A 85 11.89 -14.70 -2.95
N THR A 86 12.43 -15.06 -1.79
CA THR A 86 11.73 -15.89 -0.81
C THR A 86 10.53 -15.15 -0.22
N LEU A 87 9.66 -15.89 0.49
CA LEU A 87 8.53 -15.27 1.17
C LEU A 87 8.99 -14.23 2.21
N GLU A 88 10.03 -14.54 2.96
CA GLU A 88 10.62 -13.69 4.00
C GLU A 88 11.11 -12.38 3.39
N GLN A 89 11.85 -12.45 2.29
CA GLN A 89 12.32 -11.27 1.55
C GLN A 89 11.16 -10.41 1.02
N LYS A 90 10.08 -11.03 0.56
CA LYS A 90 8.86 -10.31 0.12
C LYS A 90 8.17 -9.63 1.29
N ILE A 91 8.13 -10.26 2.46
CA ILE A 91 7.59 -9.69 3.70
C ILE A 91 8.44 -8.49 4.11
N GLU A 92 9.76 -8.63 4.18
CA GLU A 92 10.70 -7.56 4.54
C GLU A 92 10.56 -6.36 3.61
N ARG A 93 10.52 -6.58 2.30
CA ARG A 93 10.26 -5.51 1.32
C ARG A 93 8.93 -4.81 1.58
N THR A 94 7.88 -5.57 1.83
CA THR A 94 6.54 -5.00 2.07
C THR A 94 6.54 -4.13 3.33
N VAL A 95 7.20 -4.60 4.39
CA VAL A 95 7.37 -3.83 5.63
C VAL A 95 8.18 -2.56 5.37
N ALA A 96 9.28 -2.64 4.62
CA ALA A 96 10.10 -1.49 4.26
C ALA A 96 9.31 -0.45 3.45
N ASN A 97 8.48 -0.88 2.50
CA ASN A 97 7.63 0.01 1.71
C ASN A 97 6.59 0.73 2.58
N VAL A 98 5.96 0.02 3.52
CA VAL A 98 5.03 0.60 4.49
C VAL A 98 5.74 1.60 5.40
N ALA A 99 6.92 1.25 5.91
CA ALA A 99 7.74 2.13 6.75
C ALA A 99 8.15 3.41 6.00
N ALA A 100 8.56 3.29 4.74
CA ALA A 100 8.91 4.42 3.90
C ALA A 100 7.70 5.32 3.62
N PHE A 101 6.51 4.76 3.41
CA PHE A 101 5.28 5.54 3.29
C PHE A 101 4.96 6.29 4.59
N LEU A 102 5.04 5.62 5.73
CA LEU A 102 4.86 6.23 7.06
C LEU A 102 5.83 7.40 7.25
N ALA A 103 7.12 7.20 6.97
CA ALA A 103 8.14 8.24 7.06
C ALA A 103 7.80 9.46 6.19
N LYS A 104 7.31 9.27 4.97
CA LYS A 104 6.88 10.37 4.10
C LYS A 104 5.70 11.16 4.68
N VAL A 105 4.79 10.48 5.37
CA VAL A 105 3.63 11.11 6.01
C VAL A 105 4.04 11.89 7.26
N THR A 106 4.99 11.36 8.05
CA THR A 106 5.42 11.98 9.31
C THR A 106 6.53 13.01 9.17
N ALA A 107 7.23 13.04 8.02
CA ALA A 107 8.24 14.06 7.69
C ALA A 107 7.65 15.46 7.51
#